data_AF-A0A427A4T5-F1
#
_entry.id   AF-A0A427A4T5-F1
#
_cell.length_a   1.000
_cell.length_b   1.000
_cell.length_c   1.000
_cell.angle_alpha   90.00
_cell.angle_beta   90.00
_cell.angle_gamma   90.00
#
_symmetry.space_group_name_H-M   'P 1'
#
loop_
_entity.id
_entity.type
_entity.pdbx_description
1 polymer ?
#
loop_
_entity_poly.entity_id
_entity_poly.type
_entity_poly.pdbx_seq_one_letter_code
_entity_poly.pdbx_strand_id
1 'polypeptide(L)'
;GKTFKKPRRPYEKERLDAELKLVGEYGLRCKRELWRVQYALSRIRNAARDLLTLDEKNPRRIFEGEALLRRMNRYGLLEEGQNKLDYVLALTVENFLERRLQTLVFKSGMAKSIHHARVLIRQRHIRLSNFSFYDAHRRCEELCVESSHLRLYITALDFVVQRSHSIVCKHRYTYKLFIHLSLCSCDPAYRVGRQVVNIPSFMVRVDSAKHIDFSLTSPFGGGRPGRVKRKNQKAAAKKAAGGDGDEEDEE
;
A
#
# COMPACT_ATOMS: atom_id res chain seq x y z
N GLY A 1 -1.77 -10.41 12.09
CA GLY A 1 -0.36 -10.58 12.51
C GLY A 1 0.29 -9.22 12.78
N LYS A 2 1.36 -9.18 13.59
CA LYS A 2 2.12 -7.94 13.88
C LYS A 2 2.87 -7.45 12.63
N THR A 3 2.97 -6.14 12.44
CA THR A 3 3.60 -5.53 11.23
C THR A 3 5.05 -5.09 11.43
N PHE A 4 5.57 -5.14 12.65
CA PHE A 4 6.95 -4.78 12.98
C PHE A 4 7.43 -5.62 14.16
N LYS A 5 8.75 -5.72 14.31
CA LYS A 5 9.41 -6.36 15.45
C LYS A 5 10.35 -5.36 16.11
N LYS A 6 10.33 -5.27 17.44
CA LYS A 6 11.28 -4.44 18.18
C LYS A 6 12.66 -5.12 18.20
N PRO A 7 13.77 -4.36 18.14
CA PRO A 7 15.11 -4.89 18.35
C PRO A 7 15.24 -5.59 19.70
N ARG A 8 16.07 -6.64 19.76
CA ARG A 8 16.33 -7.39 21.00
C ARG A 8 17.15 -6.57 22.00
N ARG A 9 18.18 -5.86 21.52
CA ARG A 9 19.07 -5.02 22.32
C ARG A 9 18.70 -3.54 22.15
N PRO A 10 18.10 -2.88 23.17
CA PRO A 10 17.60 -1.52 23.02
C PRO A 10 18.67 -0.44 22.91
N TYR A 11 19.82 -0.59 23.58
CA TYR A 11 20.81 0.48 23.77
C TYR A 11 22.16 0.16 23.10
N GLU A 12 22.11 -0.25 21.84
CA GLU A 12 23.29 -0.51 21.03
C GLU A 12 23.60 0.73 20.18
N LYS A 13 24.73 1.40 20.46
CA LYS A 13 25.07 2.71 19.89
C LYS A 13 25.10 2.69 18.36
N GLU A 14 25.83 1.73 17.77
CA GLU A 14 25.96 1.60 16.31
C GLU A 14 24.61 1.48 15.60
N ARG A 15 23.69 0.68 16.16
CA ARG A 15 22.34 0.54 15.63
C ARG A 15 21.57 1.85 15.75
N LEU A 16 21.66 2.55 16.88
CA LEU A 16 20.94 3.81 17.09
C LEU A 16 21.41 4.88 16.10
N ASP A 17 22.71 4.96 15.85
CA ASP A 17 23.32 5.91 14.92
C ASP A 17 22.94 5.59 13.47
N ALA A 18 23.01 4.31 13.06
CA ALA A 18 22.59 3.87 11.72
C ALA A 18 21.09 4.11 11.47
N GLU A 19 20.23 3.80 12.45
CA GLU A 19 18.80 4.08 12.35
C GLU A 19 18.51 5.58 12.26
N LEU A 20 19.25 6.41 13.01
CA LEU A 20 19.06 7.86 13.01
C LEU A 20 19.44 8.47 11.66
N LYS A 21 20.55 8.00 11.05
CA LYS A 21 20.96 8.41 9.71
C LYS A 21 19.86 8.17 8.68
N LEU A 22 19.32 6.95 8.62
CA LEU A 22 18.22 6.60 7.70
C LEU A 22 16.94 7.39 7.97
N VAL A 23 16.61 7.65 9.25
CA VAL A 23 15.44 8.45 9.61
C VAL A 23 15.58 9.88 9.13
N GLY A 24 16.78 10.46 9.24
CA GLY A 24 17.09 11.80 8.75
C GLY A 24 17.02 11.89 7.23
N GLU A 25 17.73 11.01 6.53
CA GLU A 25 17.78 10.98 5.06
C GLU A 25 16.40 10.83 4.42
N TYR A 26 15.55 9.95 4.95
CA TYR A 26 14.24 9.66 4.35
C TYR A 26 13.07 10.41 5.02
N GLY A 27 13.34 11.29 5.98
CA GLY A 27 12.35 12.10 6.68
C GLY A 27 11.23 11.27 7.34
N LEU A 28 11.63 10.24 8.07
CA LEU A 28 10.71 9.35 8.79
C LEU A 28 10.23 10.01 10.09
N ARG A 29 8.95 9.79 10.46
CA ARG A 29 8.41 10.35 11.73
C ARG A 29 8.93 9.58 12.95
N CYS A 30 9.09 8.27 12.84
CA CYS A 30 9.46 7.43 13.96
C CYS A 30 10.20 6.17 13.51
N LYS A 31 11.03 5.62 14.41
CA LYS A 31 11.78 4.36 14.21
C LYS A 31 10.87 3.17 13.91
N ARG A 32 9.60 3.22 14.31
CA ARG A 32 8.60 2.20 13.98
C ARG A 32 8.39 2.06 12.47
N GLU A 33 8.45 3.14 11.70
CA GLU A 33 8.36 3.05 10.23
C GLU A 33 9.53 2.25 9.65
N LEU A 34 10.74 2.49 10.16
CA LEU A 34 11.93 1.75 9.77
C LEU A 34 11.82 0.26 10.14
N TRP A 35 11.38 -0.05 11.37
CA TRP A 35 11.20 -1.43 11.81
C TRP A 35 10.12 -2.21 11.05
N ARG A 36 9.13 -1.53 10.47
CA ARG A 36 8.16 -2.17 9.55
C ARG A 36 8.83 -2.62 8.25
N VAL A 37 9.67 -1.78 7.68
CA VAL A 37 10.42 -2.09 6.45
C VAL A 37 11.41 -3.23 6.70
N GLN A 38 12.17 -3.15 7.79
CA GLN A 38 13.09 -4.23 8.20
C GLN A 38 12.35 -5.56 8.43
N TYR A 39 11.18 -5.52 9.06
CA TYR A 39 10.38 -6.72 9.28
C TYR A 39 9.85 -7.31 7.97
N ALA A 40 9.37 -6.47 7.04
CA ALA A 40 8.95 -6.91 5.71
C ALA A 40 10.11 -7.55 4.92
N LEU A 41 11.30 -6.93 4.94
CA LEU A 41 12.52 -7.47 4.36
C LEU A 41 12.91 -8.82 4.96
N SER A 42 12.85 -8.94 6.29
CA SER A 42 13.12 -10.21 6.96
C SER A 42 12.14 -11.30 6.53
N ARG A 43 10.86 -10.99 6.33
CA ARG A 43 9.86 -11.94 5.83
C ARG A 43 10.16 -12.38 4.40
N ILE A 44 10.52 -11.44 3.53
CA ILE A 44 10.87 -11.72 2.14
C ILE A 44 12.13 -12.59 2.06
N ARG A 45 13.20 -12.24 2.80
CA ARG A 45 14.44 -13.01 2.81
C ARG A 45 14.25 -14.41 3.39
N ASN A 46 13.40 -14.58 4.41
CA ASN A 46 13.13 -15.91 4.95
C ASN A 46 12.42 -16.78 3.91
N ALA A 47 11.40 -16.26 3.22
CA ALA A 47 10.76 -16.99 2.13
C ALA A 47 11.77 -17.37 1.03
N ALA A 48 12.66 -16.45 0.63
CA ALA A 48 13.69 -16.75 -0.36
C ALA A 48 14.69 -17.83 0.13
N ARG A 49 15.11 -17.80 1.40
CA ARG A 49 15.96 -18.85 1.98
C ARG A 49 15.27 -20.20 1.97
N ASP A 50 14.02 -20.25 2.42
CA ASP A 50 13.24 -21.48 2.43
C ASP A 50 13.21 -22.07 1.01
N LEU A 51 12.91 -21.26 0.00
CA LEU A 51 12.84 -21.69 -1.41
C LEU A 51 14.17 -22.15 -1.99
N LEU A 52 15.28 -21.54 -1.59
CA LEU A 52 16.63 -21.93 -2.05
C LEU A 52 17.09 -23.27 -1.45
N THR A 53 16.50 -23.72 -0.34
CA THR A 53 16.80 -25.05 0.20
C THR A 53 16.18 -26.19 -0.60
N LEU A 54 15.10 -25.93 -1.35
CA LEU A 54 14.47 -26.93 -2.20
C LEU A 54 15.23 -27.10 -3.51
N ASP A 55 15.09 -28.26 -4.13
CA ASP A 55 15.61 -28.52 -5.47
C ASP A 55 14.99 -27.58 -6.53
N GLU A 56 15.76 -27.25 -7.56
CA GLU A 56 15.38 -26.34 -8.65
C GLU A 56 14.12 -26.76 -9.39
N LYS A 57 13.88 -28.07 -9.52
CA LYS A 57 12.75 -28.60 -10.28
C LYS A 57 11.49 -28.78 -9.44
N ASN A 58 11.56 -28.49 -8.14
CA ASN A 58 10.39 -28.63 -7.27
C ASN A 58 9.29 -27.64 -7.68
N PRO A 59 8.03 -28.07 -7.83
CA PRO A 59 6.93 -27.20 -8.26
C PRO A 59 6.73 -26.00 -7.33
N ARG A 60 6.97 -26.15 -6.02
CA ARG A 60 6.85 -25.06 -5.06
C ARG A 60 7.90 -23.97 -5.30
N ARG A 61 9.15 -24.37 -5.59
CA ARG A 61 10.24 -23.43 -5.87
C ARG A 61 9.97 -22.61 -7.13
N ILE A 62 9.47 -23.25 -8.18
CA ILE A 62 9.13 -22.60 -9.45
C ILE A 62 7.98 -21.61 -9.23
N PHE A 63 6.88 -22.06 -8.61
CA PHE A 63 5.69 -21.24 -8.44
C PHE A 63 5.88 -20.08 -7.45
N GLU A 64 6.29 -20.39 -6.22
CA GLU A 64 6.46 -19.39 -5.16
C GLU A 64 7.65 -18.46 -5.47
N GLY A 65 8.73 -19.00 -6.06
CA GLY A 65 9.91 -18.23 -6.47
C GLY A 65 9.58 -17.22 -7.58
N GLU A 66 8.90 -17.66 -8.64
CA GLU A 66 8.50 -16.76 -9.72
C GLU A 66 7.49 -15.71 -9.23
N ALA A 67 6.55 -16.09 -8.36
CA ALA A 67 5.61 -15.13 -7.75
C ALA A 67 6.34 -14.06 -6.92
N LEU A 68 7.39 -14.45 -6.18
CA LEU A 68 8.21 -13.51 -5.41
C LEU A 68 8.96 -12.54 -6.32
N LEU A 69 9.59 -13.04 -7.39
CA LEU A 69 10.32 -12.23 -8.36
C LEU A 69 9.39 -11.27 -9.11
N ARG A 70 8.23 -11.73 -9.59
CA ARG A 70 7.21 -10.88 -10.21
C ARG A 70 6.80 -9.72 -9.31
N ARG A 71 6.68 -9.96 -7.99
CA ARG A 71 6.36 -8.93 -7.01
C ARG A 71 7.50 -7.92 -6.87
N MET A 72 8.75 -8.37 -6.83
CA MET A 72 9.92 -7.49 -6.70
C MET A 72 10.11 -6.61 -7.95
N ASN A 73 9.93 -7.17 -9.15
CA ASN A 73 10.02 -6.44 -10.41
C ASN A 73 8.89 -5.42 -10.55
N ARG A 74 7.66 -5.75 -10.11
CA ARG A 74 6.52 -4.81 -10.11
C ARG A 74 6.80 -3.55 -9.29
N TYR A 75 7.54 -3.67 -8.19
CA TYR A 75 7.93 -2.53 -7.36
C TYR A 75 9.24 -1.86 -7.82
N GLY A 76 10.00 -2.50 -8.73
CA GLY A 76 11.27 -1.99 -9.23
C GLY A 76 12.36 -2.03 -8.16
N LEU A 77 12.39 -3.09 -7.36
CA LEU A 77 13.44 -3.32 -6.36
C LEU A 77 14.65 -4.07 -6.94
N LEU A 78 14.44 -4.77 -8.06
CA LEU A 78 15.47 -5.44 -8.83
C LEU A 78 15.57 -4.78 -10.20
N GLU A 79 16.77 -4.77 -10.76
CA GLU A 79 17.02 -4.35 -12.13
C GLU A 79 16.63 -5.47 -13.11
N GLU A 80 16.30 -5.12 -14.35
CA GLU A 80 15.69 -6.03 -15.34
C GLU A 80 16.55 -7.27 -15.67
N GLY A 81 17.87 -7.21 -15.47
CA GLY A 81 18.82 -8.32 -15.65
C GLY A 81 19.02 -9.24 -14.43
N GLN A 82 18.48 -8.89 -13.26
CA GLN A 82 18.77 -9.57 -11.98
C GLN A 82 17.61 -10.44 -11.48
N ASN A 83 17.10 -11.35 -12.33
CA ASN A 83 15.90 -12.15 -12.06
C ASN A 83 16.16 -13.48 -11.31
N LYS A 84 17.20 -13.55 -10.47
CA LYS A 84 17.50 -14.74 -9.64
C LYS A 84 17.12 -14.51 -8.18
N LEU A 85 16.79 -15.60 -7.47
CA LEU A 85 16.40 -15.54 -6.06
C LEU A 85 17.54 -15.04 -5.15
N ASP A 86 18.80 -15.23 -5.55
CA ASP A 86 19.97 -14.82 -4.78
C ASP A 86 20.04 -13.29 -4.59
N TYR A 87 19.65 -12.52 -5.62
CA TYR A 87 19.63 -11.06 -5.56
C TYR A 87 18.59 -10.54 -4.54
N VAL A 88 17.52 -11.31 -4.29
CA VAL A 88 16.53 -10.96 -3.27
C VAL A 88 17.13 -10.97 -1.86
N LEU A 89 18.14 -11.80 -1.61
CA LEU A 89 18.84 -11.83 -0.31
C LEU A 89 19.71 -10.58 -0.10
N ALA A 90 20.31 -10.06 -1.18
CA ALA A 90 21.16 -8.88 -1.19
C ALA A 90 20.40 -7.55 -1.04
N LEU A 91 19.07 -7.55 -1.20
CA LEU A 91 18.24 -6.35 -1.06
C LEU A 91 18.47 -5.63 0.27
N THR A 92 18.65 -4.32 0.24
CA THR A 92 18.87 -3.50 1.44
C THR A 92 17.60 -2.74 1.88
N VAL A 93 17.66 -2.02 3.02
CA VAL A 93 16.52 -1.25 3.55
C VAL A 93 16.27 0.01 2.73
N GLU A 94 17.33 0.59 2.20
CA GLU A 94 17.35 1.79 1.38
C GLU A 94 16.50 1.59 0.12
N ASN A 95 16.68 0.46 -0.56
CA ASN A 95 15.90 0.09 -1.75
C ASN A 95 14.38 0.23 -1.55
N PHE A 96 13.87 -0.16 -0.37
CA PHE A 96 12.44 -0.01 -0.06
C PHE A 96 12.06 1.44 0.30
N LEU A 97 12.94 2.16 0.98
CA LEU A 97 12.70 3.56 1.35
C LEU A 97 12.68 4.47 0.14
N GLU A 98 13.49 4.19 -0.88
CA GLU A 98 13.51 4.94 -2.14
C GLU A 98 12.23 4.78 -2.98
N ARG A 99 11.56 3.64 -2.88
CA ARG A 99 10.31 3.36 -3.62
C ARG A 99 9.05 3.93 -2.95
N ARG A 100 9.20 4.64 -1.83
CA ARG A 100 8.08 5.30 -1.15
C ARG A 100 7.60 6.51 -1.95
N LEU A 101 6.30 6.78 -1.89
CA LEU A 101 5.73 7.97 -2.53
C LEU A 101 6.41 9.26 -2.05
N GLN A 102 6.75 9.34 -0.76
CA GLN A 102 7.42 10.50 -0.18
C GLN A 102 8.77 10.82 -0.86
N THR A 103 9.59 9.81 -1.09
CA THR A 103 10.93 9.96 -1.71
C THR A 103 10.83 10.16 -3.20
N LEU A 104 9.92 9.45 -3.87
CA LEU A 104 9.68 9.64 -5.30
C LEU A 104 9.19 11.05 -5.63
N VAL A 105 8.31 11.63 -4.81
CA VAL A 105 7.83 13.01 -4.99
C VAL A 105 8.98 14.02 -4.84
N PHE A 106 9.93 13.75 -3.94
CA PHE A 106 11.12 14.56 -3.78
C PHE A 106 12.09 14.39 -4.97
N LYS A 107 12.37 13.14 -5.38
CA LYS A 107 13.22 12.83 -6.55
C LYS A 107 12.64 13.41 -7.86
N SER A 108 11.31 13.49 -7.97
CA SER A 108 10.61 14.07 -9.14
C SER A 108 10.57 15.61 -9.13
N GLY A 109 11.16 16.27 -8.13
CA GLY A 109 11.24 17.75 -8.07
C GLY A 109 9.94 18.47 -7.68
N MET A 110 8.84 17.77 -7.37
CA MET A 110 7.58 18.39 -6.96
C MET A 110 7.64 19.05 -5.58
N ALA A 111 8.60 18.66 -4.74
CA ALA A 111 8.77 19.18 -3.40
C ALA A 111 10.21 19.64 -3.17
N LYS A 112 10.38 20.80 -2.53
CA LYS A 112 11.68 21.35 -2.11
C LYS A 112 12.45 20.47 -1.13
N SER A 113 11.76 19.70 -0.29
CA SER A 113 12.36 18.82 0.71
C SER A 113 11.50 17.59 0.96
N ILE A 114 12.10 16.57 1.57
CA ILE A 114 11.41 15.31 1.90
C ILE A 114 10.28 15.53 2.92
N HIS A 115 10.46 16.46 3.86
CA HIS A 115 9.41 16.85 4.80
C HIS A 115 8.28 17.61 4.12
N HIS A 116 8.60 18.47 3.14
CA HIS A 116 7.61 19.16 2.33
C HIS A 116 6.76 18.15 1.52
N ALA A 117 7.38 17.15 0.90
CA ALA A 117 6.67 16.08 0.20
C ALA A 117 5.65 15.37 1.12
N ARG A 118 6.03 15.07 2.36
CA ARG A 118 5.14 14.43 3.34
C ARG A 118 3.93 15.29 3.71
N VAL A 119 4.09 16.61 3.75
CA VAL A 119 3.00 17.55 4.02
C VAL A 119 2.05 17.60 2.83
N LEU A 120 2.57 17.72 1.60
CA LEU A 120 1.76 17.73 0.37
C LEU A 120 0.90 16.46 0.23
N ILE A 121 1.46 15.30 0.53
CA ILE A 121 0.73 14.02 0.51
C ILE A 121 -0.39 14.02 1.56
N ARG A 122 -0.09 14.38 2.81
CA ARG A 122 -1.10 14.41 3.89
C ARG A 122 -2.23 15.41 3.60
N GLN A 123 -1.90 16.53 2.97
CA GLN A 123 -2.86 17.57 2.57
C GLN A 123 -3.62 17.23 1.27
N ARG A 124 -3.42 16.03 0.70
CA ARG A 124 -4.15 15.53 -0.47
C ARG A 124 -3.91 16.35 -1.74
N HIS A 125 -2.68 16.80 -1.96
CA HIS A 125 -2.29 17.54 -3.17
C HIS A 125 -1.75 16.66 -4.30
N ILE A 126 -1.49 15.38 -4.02
CA ILE A 126 -0.84 14.46 -4.97
C ILE A 126 -1.84 13.39 -5.41
N ARG A 127 -1.89 13.13 -6.72
CA ARG A 127 -2.66 12.04 -7.31
C ARG A 127 -1.75 11.02 -7.99
N LEU A 128 -2.24 9.79 -8.06
CA LEU A 128 -1.68 8.74 -8.92
C LEU A 128 -2.73 8.45 -9.99
N SER A 129 -2.44 8.75 -11.26
CA SER A 129 -3.44 8.70 -12.33
C SER A 129 -3.76 7.29 -12.82
N ASN A 130 -2.82 6.36 -12.71
CA ASN A 130 -2.97 4.98 -13.17
C ASN A 130 -2.87 3.97 -12.02
N PHE A 131 -3.76 4.10 -11.04
CA PHE A 131 -4.01 3.00 -10.11
C PHE A 131 -5.10 2.11 -10.69
N SER A 132 -4.72 1.17 -11.56
CA SER A 132 -5.62 0.07 -11.90
C SER A 132 -5.93 -0.69 -10.61
N PHE A 133 -7.14 -0.50 -10.08
CA PHE A 133 -7.66 -1.23 -8.92
C PHE A 133 -7.75 -2.75 -9.17
N TYR A 134 -7.47 -3.22 -10.40
CA TYR A 134 -7.29 -4.61 -10.83
C TYR A 134 -6.08 -5.34 -10.22
N ASP A 135 -5.89 -5.22 -8.91
CA ASP A 135 -5.08 -6.16 -8.12
C ASP A 135 -5.77 -6.51 -6.79
N ALA A 136 -6.90 -5.88 -6.45
CA ALA A 136 -7.73 -6.31 -5.33
C ALA A 136 -8.56 -7.56 -5.69
N HIS A 137 -8.93 -7.75 -6.96
CA HIS A 137 -9.69 -8.92 -7.41
C HIS A 137 -8.84 -10.19 -7.54
N ARG A 138 -7.53 -10.08 -7.80
CA ARG A 138 -6.62 -11.24 -7.87
C ARG A 138 -6.26 -11.80 -6.48
N ARG A 139 -6.55 -11.05 -5.41
CA ARG A 139 -6.39 -11.52 -4.02
C ARG A 139 -7.43 -12.56 -3.59
N CYS A 140 -8.59 -12.62 -4.25
CA CYS A 140 -9.58 -13.69 -4.05
C CYS A 140 -9.32 -14.90 -4.95
N GLU A 141 -8.70 -14.73 -6.12
CA GLU A 141 -8.34 -15.86 -7.00
C GLU A 141 -7.08 -16.60 -6.53
N GLU A 142 -6.06 -15.89 -6.01
CA GLU A 142 -4.82 -16.51 -5.52
C GLU A 142 -4.98 -17.28 -4.18
N LEU A 143 -6.08 -17.07 -3.45
CA LEU A 143 -6.46 -17.89 -2.28
C LEU A 143 -7.41 -19.03 -2.63
N CYS A 144 -8.03 -19.04 -3.82
CA CYS A 144 -8.98 -20.07 -4.24
C CYS A 144 -8.36 -21.27 -4.96
N VAL A 145 -7.07 -21.26 -5.28
CA VAL A 145 -6.40 -22.44 -5.87
C VAL A 145 -5.87 -23.41 -4.80
N GLU A 146 -5.67 -22.96 -3.54
CA GLU A 146 -5.26 -23.82 -2.40
C GLU A 146 -6.40 -24.54 -1.67
N SER A 147 -7.55 -24.79 -2.34
CA SER A 147 -8.58 -25.73 -1.83
C SER A 147 -8.98 -26.80 -2.85
N SER A 148 -8.27 -26.91 -3.97
CA SER A 148 -8.57 -27.90 -5.00
C SER A 148 -7.97 -29.29 -4.75
N HIS A 149 -7.07 -29.46 -3.77
CA HIS A 149 -6.52 -30.77 -3.40
C HIS A 149 -7.34 -31.57 -2.37
N LEU A 150 -8.41 -31.01 -1.81
CA LEU A 150 -9.35 -31.72 -0.92
C LEU A 150 -10.64 -32.19 -1.64
N ARG A 151 -10.80 -31.88 -2.93
CA ARG A 151 -11.96 -32.30 -3.73
C ARG A 151 -11.91 -33.73 -4.25
N LEU A 152 -10.78 -34.43 -4.09
CA LEU A 152 -10.63 -35.85 -4.44
C LEU A 152 -10.79 -36.81 -3.25
N TYR A 153 -10.92 -36.30 -2.02
CA TYR A 153 -11.14 -37.15 -0.83
C TYR A 153 -12.61 -37.20 -0.37
N ILE A 154 -13.47 -36.28 -0.83
CA ILE A 154 -14.88 -36.20 -0.38
C ILE A 154 -15.85 -36.91 -1.33
N THR A 155 -15.50 -37.15 -2.60
CA THR A 155 -16.35 -37.94 -3.51
C THR A 155 -16.22 -39.46 -3.32
N ALA A 156 -15.40 -39.93 -2.37
CA ALA A 156 -15.21 -41.35 -2.09
C ALA A 156 -15.97 -41.84 -0.82
N LEU A 157 -16.60 -40.95 -0.05
CA LEU A 157 -17.29 -41.30 1.20
C LEU A 157 -18.82 -41.09 1.16
N ASP A 158 -19.38 -40.55 0.07
CA ASP A 158 -20.82 -40.31 -0.11
C ASP A 158 -21.54 -41.42 -0.91
N PHE A 159 -21.09 -42.67 -0.85
CA PHE A 159 -21.74 -43.81 -1.55
C PHE A 159 -22.42 -44.85 -0.64
N VAL A 160 -22.50 -44.67 0.69
CA VAL A 160 -23.06 -45.74 1.57
C VAL A 160 -24.20 -45.32 2.51
N VAL A 161 -24.48 -44.05 2.77
CA VAL A 161 -25.46 -43.71 3.85
C VAL A 161 -26.66 -42.95 3.31
N GLN A 162 -27.48 -43.67 2.54
CA GLN A 162 -28.79 -43.21 2.10
C GLN A 162 -29.87 -44.18 2.61
N ARG A 163 -30.11 -44.20 3.92
CA ARG A 163 -31.38 -44.70 4.47
C ARG A 163 -31.55 -44.37 5.96
N SER A 164 -32.73 -43.81 6.25
CA SER A 164 -33.48 -43.98 7.51
C SER A 164 -33.20 -43.01 8.67
N HIS A 165 -33.96 -41.92 8.64
CA HIS A 165 -34.86 -41.39 9.70
C HIS A 165 -34.47 -41.50 11.18
N SER A 166 -34.53 -40.31 11.81
CA SER A 166 -34.95 -40.01 13.20
C SER A 166 -34.19 -40.67 14.35
N ILE A 167 -33.46 -39.85 15.11
CA ILE A 167 -33.61 -39.67 16.57
C ILE A 167 -32.73 -38.47 17.03
N VAL A 168 -33.42 -37.37 17.33
CA VAL A 168 -33.26 -36.44 18.48
C VAL A 168 -31.85 -36.04 18.97
N CYS A 169 -31.54 -34.75 18.76
CA CYS A 169 -30.83 -33.80 19.64
C CYS A 169 -29.51 -34.20 20.33
N LYS A 170 -28.41 -33.53 19.95
CA LYS A 170 -27.91 -32.31 20.65
C LYS A 170 -26.63 -31.73 20.00
N HIS A 171 -26.55 -30.40 20.00
CA HIS A 171 -25.38 -29.52 19.79
C HIS A 171 -24.99 -29.08 18.36
N ARG A 172 -25.84 -28.20 17.81
CA ARG A 172 -25.56 -26.77 17.60
C ARG A 172 -24.23 -26.42 16.91
N TYR A 173 -24.27 -26.25 15.59
CA TYR A 173 -23.94 -25.02 14.83
C TYR A 173 -23.93 -25.36 13.32
N THR A 174 -25.12 -25.51 12.76
CA THR A 174 -25.34 -25.38 11.32
C THR A 174 -25.99 -24.02 11.03
N TYR A 175 -26.32 -23.77 9.77
CA TYR A 175 -27.12 -22.65 9.24
C TYR A 175 -26.42 -21.28 9.11
N LYS A 176 -25.55 -21.16 8.10
CA LYS A 176 -25.60 -20.06 7.11
C LYS A 176 -24.63 -20.28 5.95
N LEU A 177 -24.85 -21.33 5.18
CA LEU A 177 -24.22 -21.46 3.87
C LEU A 177 -25.24 -22.17 2.98
N PHE A 178 -25.50 -21.60 1.80
CA PHE A 178 -26.66 -21.85 0.93
C PHE A 178 -27.95 -21.15 1.35
N ILE A 179 -28.04 -19.87 0.96
CA ILE A 179 -29.05 -19.32 0.02
C ILE A 179 -28.62 -17.87 -0.22
N HIS A 180 -27.95 -17.62 -1.34
CA HIS A 180 -28.18 -16.49 -2.28
C HIS A 180 -27.08 -16.47 -3.36
N LEU A 181 -27.18 -17.43 -4.28
CA LEU A 181 -26.72 -17.22 -5.66
C LEU A 181 -27.83 -16.41 -6.34
N SER A 182 -27.82 -15.09 -6.19
CA SER A 182 -28.65 -14.13 -6.96
C SER A 182 -28.54 -12.75 -6.33
N LEU A 183 -27.41 -12.09 -6.50
CA LEU A 183 -27.31 -10.64 -6.73
C LEU A 183 -25.96 -10.48 -7.43
N CYS A 184 -25.94 -11.06 -8.64
CA CYS A 184 -25.20 -10.49 -9.75
C CYS A 184 -25.84 -9.13 -10.03
N SER A 185 -25.60 -8.17 -9.15
CA SER A 185 -25.75 -6.76 -9.45
C SER A 185 -24.46 -6.37 -10.15
N CYS A 186 -24.50 -6.50 -11.48
CA CYS A 186 -23.88 -5.50 -12.32
C CYS A 186 -24.26 -4.13 -11.75
N ASP A 187 -23.31 -3.40 -11.17
CA ASP A 187 -23.30 -1.94 -11.15
C ASP A 187 -22.10 -1.40 -10.38
N PRO A 188 -21.56 -0.25 -10.80
CA PRO A 188 -21.13 0.12 -12.14
C PRO A 188 -19.60 -0.01 -12.23
N ALA A 189 -19.07 0.04 -13.45
CA ALA A 189 -17.68 0.38 -13.67
C ALA A 189 -17.38 1.74 -13.00
N TYR A 190 -16.98 1.75 -11.73
CA TYR A 190 -16.30 2.90 -11.15
C TYR A 190 -14.93 2.95 -11.79
N ARG A 191 -14.87 3.65 -12.91
CA ARG A 191 -13.67 4.28 -13.42
C ARG A 191 -13.11 5.08 -12.25
N VAL A 192 -12.12 4.53 -11.52
CA VAL A 192 -11.44 5.24 -10.42
C VAL A 192 -10.56 6.29 -11.06
N GLY A 193 -11.20 7.35 -11.54
CA GLY A 193 -10.56 8.55 -12.03
C GLY A 193 -9.72 9.14 -10.92
N ARG A 194 -8.46 9.46 -11.24
CA ARG A 194 -7.64 10.46 -10.53
C ARG A 194 -7.62 10.24 -8.99
N GLN A 195 -7.24 9.05 -8.53
CA GLN A 195 -7.17 8.74 -7.10
C GLN A 195 -6.13 9.60 -6.37
N VAL A 196 -6.56 10.29 -5.32
CA VAL A 196 -5.69 11.09 -4.44
C VAL A 196 -5.15 10.20 -3.31
N VAL A 197 -3.83 10.21 -3.11
CA VAL A 197 -3.15 9.38 -2.10
C VAL A 197 -2.74 10.24 -0.92
N ASN A 198 -3.13 9.82 0.29
CA ASN A 198 -2.86 10.54 1.54
C ASN A 198 -1.85 9.84 2.47
N ILE A 199 -1.26 8.72 2.03
CA ILE A 199 -0.36 7.89 2.84
C ILE A 199 1.09 8.03 2.33
N PRO A 200 2.01 8.66 3.09
CA PRO A 200 3.42 8.82 2.68
C PRO A 200 4.22 7.52 2.63
N SER A 201 3.74 6.47 3.30
CA SER A 201 4.36 5.13 3.29
C SER A 201 3.89 4.26 2.13
N PHE A 202 3.12 4.80 1.20
CA PHE A 202 2.66 4.06 0.03
C PHE A 202 3.86 3.69 -0.86
N MET A 203 3.95 2.42 -1.23
CA MET A 203 5.03 1.91 -2.10
C MET A 203 4.56 1.96 -3.55
N VAL A 204 5.25 2.76 -4.36
CA VAL A 204 4.82 3.05 -5.73
C VAL A 204 5.41 2.02 -6.69
N ARG A 205 4.56 1.47 -7.56
CA ARG A 205 4.96 0.55 -8.63
C ARG A 205 5.72 1.28 -9.73
N VAL A 206 6.52 0.55 -10.51
CA VAL A 206 7.29 1.16 -11.62
C VAL A 206 6.37 1.83 -12.64
N ASP A 207 5.28 1.16 -13.02
CA ASP A 207 4.31 1.67 -14.00
C ASP A 207 3.62 2.96 -13.52
N SER A 208 3.31 3.03 -12.23
CA SER A 208 2.64 4.18 -11.63
C SER A 208 3.60 5.34 -11.33
N ALA A 209 4.92 5.13 -11.38
CA ALA A 209 5.89 6.15 -11.02
C ALA A 209 5.92 7.33 -12.02
N LYS A 210 5.62 7.07 -13.30
CA LYS A 210 5.52 8.10 -14.35
C LYS A 210 4.27 8.97 -14.23
N HIS A 211 3.32 8.55 -13.39
CA HIS A 211 1.96 9.05 -13.33
C HIS A 211 1.68 9.81 -12.02
N ILE A 212 2.73 10.34 -11.39
CA ILE A 212 2.66 11.10 -10.14
C ILE A 212 2.59 12.58 -10.50
N ASP A 213 1.41 13.18 -10.30
CA ASP A 213 1.17 14.59 -10.59
C ASP A 213 0.45 15.27 -9.42
N PHE A 214 0.40 16.61 -9.46
CA PHE A 214 -0.55 17.35 -8.63
C PHE A 214 -2.00 16.99 -8.99
N SER A 215 -2.85 16.98 -7.97
CA SER A 215 -4.28 16.81 -8.16
C SER A 215 -4.87 18.07 -8.79
N LEU A 216 -5.67 17.89 -9.84
CA LEU A 216 -6.38 18.99 -10.51
C LEU A 216 -7.36 19.73 -9.58
N THR A 217 -7.86 19.05 -8.54
CA THR A 217 -8.72 19.67 -7.52
C THR A 217 -7.93 20.52 -6.52
N SER A 218 -6.61 20.34 -6.46
CA SER A 218 -5.76 21.04 -5.50
C SER A 218 -5.37 22.44 -6.01
N PRO A 219 -5.06 23.39 -5.12
CA PRO A 219 -4.60 24.72 -5.53
C PRO A 219 -3.36 24.71 -6.43
N PHE A 220 -2.51 23.68 -6.32
CA PHE A 220 -1.30 23.52 -7.13
C PHE A 220 -1.58 22.94 -8.53
N GLY A 221 -2.70 22.24 -8.70
CA GLY A 221 -3.11 21.67 -9.99
C GLY A 221 -4.15 22.50 -10.74
N GLY A 222 -4.31 23.78 -10.40
CA GLY A 222 -5.30 24.69 -11.02
C GLY A 222 -6.68 24.67 -10.36
N GLY A 223 -6.83 23.98 -9.23
CA GLY A 223 -8.07 23.96 -8.45
C GLY A 223 -8.31 25.24 -7.65
N ARG A 224 -9.43 25.26 -6.93
CA ARG A 224 -9.86 26.43 -6.13
C ARG A 224 -8.78 26.87 -5.14
N PRO A 225 -8.48 28.19 -5.03
CA PRO A 225 -7.51 28.68 -4.06
C PRO A 225 -7.90 28.34 -2.62
N GLY A 226 -6.88 28.08 -1.80
CA GLY A 226 -7.04 27.67 -0.40
C GLY A 226 -7.80 28.68 0.47
N ARG A 227 -8.29 28.22 1.63
CA ARG A 227 -9.12 29.03 2.55
C ARG A 227 -8.48 30.37 2.92
N VAL A 228 -7.20 30.37 3.32
CA VAL A 228 -6.48 31.59 3.72
C VAL A 228 -6.30 32.53 2.53
N LYS A 229 -5.88 32.02 1.36
CA LYS A 229 -5.75 32.83 0.14
C LYS A 229 -7.08 33.48 -0.24
N ARG A 230 -8.21 32.75 -0.13
CA ARG A 230 -9.54 33.29 -0.38
C ARG A 230 -9.98 34.33 0.67
N LYS A 231 -9.66 34.13 1.96
CA LYS A 231 -9.92 35.12 3.02
C LYS A 231 -9.14 36.40 2.75
N ASN A 232 -7.86 36.28 2.37
CA ASN A 232 -7.00 37.41 2.07
C ASN A 232 -7.44 38.15 0.81
N GLN A 233 -7.83 37.43 -0.25
CA GLN A 233 -8.41 38.02 -1.46
C GLN A 233 -9.71 38.77 -1.16
N LYS A 234 -10.59 38.21 -0.31
CA LYS A 234 -11.82 38.88 0.12
C LYS A 234 -11.52 40.13 0.95
N ALA A 235 -10.55 40.06 1.87
CA ALA A 235 -10.13 41.21 2.66
C ALA A 235 -9.51 42.30 1.79
N ALA A 236 -8.65 41.92 0.83
CA ALA A 236 -8.07 42.84 -0.14
C ALA A 236 -9.13 43.49 -1.04
N ALA A 237 -10.12 42.71 -1.52
CA ALA A 237 -11.25 43.25 -2.28
C ALA A 237 -12.11 44.20 -1.44
N LYS A 238 -12.35 43.92 -0.16
CA LYS A 238 -13.08 44.83 0.75
C LYS A 238 -12.31 46.13 0.98
N LYS A 239 -10.98 46.06 1.14
CA LYS A 239 -10.11 47.25 1.25
C LYS A 239 -10.10 48.07 -0.04
N ALA A 240 -10.04 47.41 -1.20
CA ALA A 240 -10.07 48.07 -2.51
C ALA A 240 -11.44 48.69 -2.84
N ALA A 241 -12.52 48.22 -2.21
CA ALA A 241 -13.88 48.73 -2.38
C ALA A 241 -14.22 49.95 -1.49
N GLY A 242 -13.24 50.54 -0.78
CA GLY A 242 -13.41 51.84 -0.11
C GLY A 242 -14.41 51.86 1.03
N GLY A 243 -14.33 50.91 1.97
CA GLY A 243 -15.07 50.98 3.23
C GLY A 243 -14.24 51.63 4.33
N ASP A 244 -13.90 52.90 4.15
CA ASP A 244 -13.43 53.80 5.20
C ASP A 244 -14.62 54.72 5.50
N GLY A 245 -15.38 54.34 6.53
CA GLY A 245 -16.44 55.14 7.12
C GLY A 245 -16.10 55.30 8.58
N ASP A 246 -14.96 55.94 8.85
CA ASP A 246 -14.73 56.62 10.10
C ASP A 246 -15.40 58.00 9.92
N GLU A 247 -16.69 58.07 10.26
CA GLU A 247 -17.27 59.34 10.69
C GLU A 247 -16.64 59.61 12.06
N GLU A 248 -15.70 60.55 12.09
CA GLU A 248 -15.33 61.26 13.31
C GLU A 248 -16.59 61.96 13.82
N ASP A 249 -17.20 61.41 14.87
CA ASP A 249 -18.21 62.13 15.66
C ASP A 249 -17.50 63.30 16.37
N GLU A 250 -17.33 64.42 15.66
CA GLU A 250 -17.26 65.75 16.27
C GLU A 250 -18.67 66.18 16.67
N GLU A 251 -18.92 66.19 18.00
CA GLU A 251 -19.68 67.17 18.82
C GLU A 251 -20.43 66.52 20.00
#